data_AF-A0A5S3PCZ9-F1
#
_entry.id   AF-A0A5S3PCZ9-F1
#
_cell.length_a   1.000
_cell.length_b   1.000
_cell.length_c   1.000
_cell.angle_alpha   90.00
_cell.angle_beta   90.00
_cell.angle_gamma   90.00
#
_symmetry.space_group_name_H-M   'P 1'
#
loop_
_entity.id
_entity.type
_entity.pdbx_description
1 polymer ?
#
loop_
_entity_poly.entity_id
_entity_poly.type
_entity_poly.pdbx_seq_one_letter_code
_entity_poly.pdbx_strand_id
1 'polypeptide(L)'
;MSLQPEFPGLFSHRQGAEAVEPALPPTHKQMLYARQLALRTGDAMPGATDRAALSKWIEAHRPKVPEGRFTSYPSSRQVAFAERIARIKRRDIPRECFQDKTLMARWIDGNKPR
;
A
#
# COMPACT_ATOMS: atom_id res chain seq x y z
N MET A 1 30.68 53.94 25.30
CA MET A 1 30.15 52.83 26.12
C MET A 1 28.93 52.27 25.42
N SER A 2 29.14 51.43 24.42
CA SER A 2 28.10 50.79 23.60
C SER A 2 28.13 49.29 23.91
N LEU A 3 27.14 48.81 24.67
CA LEU A 3 26.97 47.41 24.98
C LEU A 3 25.84 46.87 24.09
N GLN A 4 26.19 46.10 23.07
CA GLN A 4 25.26 45.22 22.37
C GLN A 4 25.05 43.95 23.23
N PRO A 5 23.81 43.49 23.45
CA PRO A 5 23.59 42.14 23.94
C PRO A 5 23.65 41.16 22.75
N GLU A 6 24.64 40.27 22.80
CA GLU A 6 24.72 39.08 21.94
C GLU A 6 23.56 38.14 22.30
N PHE A 7 22.64 37.89 21.36
CA PHE A 7 21.59 36.89 21.52
C PHE A 7 22.19 35.49 21.29
N PRO A 8 22.18 34.58 22.28
CA PRO A 8 22.67 33.22 22.07
C PRO A 8 21.74 32.51 21.10
N GLY A 9 22.32 31.95 20.04
CA GLY A 9 21.63 31.23 18.98
C GLY A 9 20.62 30.20 19.51
N LEU A 10 19.34 30.52 19.32
CA LEU A 10 18.17 29.67 19.58
C LEU A 10 18.04 28.47 18.61
N PHE A 11 19.01 28.27 17.73
CA PHE A 11 19.04 27.17 16.76
C PHE A 11 20.38 26.43 16.82
N SER A 12 20.79 26.00 18.01
CA SER A 12 21.69 24.86 18.11
C SER A 12 20.87 23.60 17.82
N HIS A 13 20.93 23.09 16.59
CA HIS A 13 20.42 21.76 16.24
C HIS A 13 21.32 20.67 16.85
N ARG A 14 21.51 20.70 18.17
CA ARG A 14 22.26 19.68 18.88
C ARG A 14 21.24 18.76 19.52
N GLN A 15 21.19 17.54 18.98
CA GLN A 15 20.32 16.42 19.35
C GLN A 15 18.89 16.57 18.81
N GLY A 16 18.70 16.04 17.59
CA GLY A 16 17.39 15.51 17.22
C GLY A 16 16.97 14.53 18.31
N ALA A 17 15.97 14.94 19.09
CA ALA A 17 15.29 14.05 20.01
C ALA A 17 14.81 12.84 19.20
N GLU A 18 15.45 11.68 19.38
CA GLU A 18 14.81 10.40 19.14
C GLU A 18 13.63 10.32 20.11
N ALA A 19 12.49 10.88 19.67
CA ALA A 19 11.21 10.57 20.28
C ALA A 19 10.98 9.09 20.04
N VAL A 20 11.35 8.26 21.02
CA VAL A 20 10.82 6.90 21.15
C VAL A 20 9.35 7.11 21.54
N GLU A 21 8.52 7.36 20.53
CA GLU A 21 7.07 7.36 20.67
C GLU A 21 6.67 6.09 21.44
N PRO A 22 5.86 6.21 22.52
CA PRO A 22 5.46 5.04 23.30
C PRO A 22 4.82 4.04 22.35
N ALA A 23 5.28 2.79 22.42
CA ALA A 23 4.95 1.79 21.45
C ALA A 23 3.44 1.52 21.48
N LEU A 24 2.73 2.06 20.49
CA LEU A 24 1.28 1.92 20.41
C LEU A 24 0.93 0.45 20.16
N PRO A 25 -0.11 -0.09 20.81
CA PRO A 25 -0.53 -1.46 20.58
C PRO A 25 -0.97 -1.65 19.12
N PRO A 26 -0.71 -2.83 18.51
CA PRO A 26 -1.17 -3.15 17.17
C PRO A 26 -2.68 -3.06 17.04
N THR A 27 -3.13 -2.51 15.93
CA THR A 27 -4.57 -2.43 15.67
C THR A 27 -5.13 -3.82 15.37
N HIS A 28 -6.37 -4.10 15.78
CA HIS A 28 -7.04 -5.39 15.52
C HIS A 28 -6.98 -5.82 14.05
N LYS A 29 -7.17 -4.88 13.11
CA LYS A 29 -7.03 -5.13 11.66
C LYS A 29 -5.64 -5.64 11.27
N GLN A 30 -4.58 -5.10 11.87
CA GLN A 30 -3.21 -5.52 11.58
C GLN A 30 -2.94 -6.92 12.13
N MET A 31 -3.45 -7.25 13.33
CA MET A 31 -3.33 -8.61 13.90
C MET A 31 -4.03 -9.65 13.04
N LEU A 32 -5.27 -9.38 12.59
CA LEU A 32 -6.00 -10.28 11.71
C LEU A 32 -5.28 -10.49 10.37
N TYR A 33 -4.75 -9.42 9.78
CA TYR A 33 -4.00 -9.50 8.54
C TYR A 33 -2.69 -10.28 8.71
N ALA A 34 -1.93 -10.00 9.76
CA ALA A 34 -0.69 -10.72 10.08
C ALA A 34 -0.96 -12.21 10.33
N ARG A 35 -2.05 -12.56 11.02
CA ARG A 35 -2.47 -13.96 11.23
C ARG A 35 -2.80 -14.65 9.91
N GLN A 36 -3.55 -13.99 9.02
CA GLN A 36 -3.84 -14.55 7.69
C GLN A 36 -2.57 -14.70 6.85
N LEU A 37 -1.63 -13.78 6.99
CA LEU A 37 -0.35 -13.82 6.29
C LEU A 37 0.51 -15.00 6.77
N ALA A 38 0.67 -15.15 8.08
CA ALA A 38 1.35 -16.27 8.73
C ALA A 38 0.77 -17.64 8.28
N LEU A 39 -0.56 -17.76 8.22
CA LEU A 39 -1.22 -18.98 7.72
C LEU A 39 -0.94 -19.26 6.24
N ARG A 40 -0.74 -18.22 5.42
CA ARG A 40 -0.49 -18.37 3.97
C ARG A 40 0.97 -18.66 3.66
N THR A 41 1.90 -18.08 4.41
CA THR A 41 3.34 -18.26 4.19
C THR A 41 3.93 -19.41 5.01
N GLY A 42 3.24 -19.85 6.07
CA GLY A 42 3.72 -20.88 7.00
C GLY A 42 4.65 -20.32 8.09
N ASP A 43 4.82 -19.00 8.16
CA ASP A 43 5.72 -18.35 9.10
C ASP A 43 5.08 -18.15 10.48
N ALA A 44 5.91 -18.18 11.53
CA ALA A 44 5.46 -17.87 12.88
C ALA A 44 5.09 -16.38 12.99
N MET A 45 3.85 -16.09 13.39
CA MET A 45 3.40 -14.74 13.68
C MET A 45 4.22 -14.15 14.85
N PRO A 46 4.77 -12.93 14.73
CA PRO A 46 5.53 -12.32 15.81
C PRO A 46 4.58 -12.01 16.97
N GLY A 47 5.02 -12.26 18.20
CA GLY A 47 4.35 -11.78 19.42
C GLY A 47 4.50 -10.27 19.61
N ALA A 48 4.35 -9.49 18.54
CA ALA A 48 4.64 -8.06 18.52
C ALA A 48 3.63 -7.32 19.42
N THR A 49 4.15 -6.70 20.48
CA THR A 49 3.41 -5.79 21.37
C THR A 49 3.23 -4.41 20.75
N ASP A 50 3.98 -4.13 19.68
CA ASP A 50 4.12 -2.81 19.08
C ASP A 50 3.59 -2.78 17.64
N ARG A 51 2.82 -1.74 17.33
CA ARG A 51 2.28 -1.48 16.00
C ARG A 51 3.36 -1.37 14.92
N ALA A 52 4.48 -0.71 15.23
CA ALA A 52 5.57 -0.51 14.28
C ALA A 52 6.28 -1.84 13.95
N ALA A 53 6.52 -2.68 14.96
CA ALA A 53 7.13 -4.00 14.77
C ALA A 53 6.23 -4.91 13.92
N LEU A 54 4.91 -4.93 14.20
CA LEU A 54 3.97 -5.73 13.41
C LEU A 54 3.88 -5.24 11.96
N SER A 55 3.91 -3.93 11.73
CA SER A 55 3.91 -3.36 10.37
C SER A 55 5.16 -3.74 9.59
N LYS A 56 6.35 -3.63 10.20
CA LYS A 56 7.62 -4.04 9.57
C LYS A 56 7.62 -5.53 9.22
N TRP A 57 7.09 -6.37 10.10
CA TRP A 57 6.97 -7.81 9.83
C TRP A 57 6.01 -8.08 8.67
N ILE A 58 4.85 -7.42 8.64
CA ILE A 58 3.87 -7.53 7.54
C ILE A 58 4.51 -7.14 6.21
N GLU A 59 5.30 -6.07 6.16
CA GLU A 59 5.98 -5.63 4.94
C GLU A 59 7.03 -6.64 4.47
N ALA A 60 7.83 -7.20 5.39
CA ALA A 60 8.84 -8.20 5.07
C ALA A 60 8.24 -9.52 4.54
N HIS A 61 7.08 -9.92 5.06
CA HIS A 61 6.40 -11.18 4.70
C HIS A 61 5.32 -10.98 3.65
N ARG A 62 5.15 -9.75 3.13
CA ARG A 62 4.16 -9.48 2.10
C ARG A 62 4.53 -10.33 0.88
N PRO A 63 3.59 -11.11 0.31
CA PRO A 63 3.87 -11.88 -0.89
C PRO A 63 4.33 -10.90 -1.97
N LYS A 64 5.59 -11.06 -2.40
CA LYS A 64 6.12 -10.31 -3.54
C LYS A 64 5.19 -10.62 -4.71
N VAL A 65 4.68 -9.56 -5.34
CA VAL A 65 3.84 -9.73 -6.53
C VAL A 65 4.72 -10.47 -7.54
N PRO A 66 4.36 -11.68 -7.99
CA PRO A 66 5.20 -12.44 -8.89
C PRO A 66 5.37 -11.63 -10.18
N GLU A 67 6.58 -11.13 -10.42
CA GLU A 67 6.95 -10.42 -11.65
C GLU A 67 7.10 -11.43 -12.78
N GLY A 68 5.98 -11.75 -13.42
CA GLY A 68 5.91 -12.67 -14.55
C GLY A 68 5.49 -11.98 -15.85
N ARG A 69 5.66 -12.70 -16.97
CA ARG A 69 5.26 -12.27 -18.33
C ARG A 69 3.79 -11.81 -18.43
N PHE A 70 2.93 -12.30 -17.55
CA PHE A 70 1.49 -11.99 -17.53
C PHE A 70 1.09 -10.87 -16.54
N THR A 71 2.04 -10.25 -15.85
CA THR A 71 1.73 -9.20 -14.85
C THR A 71 1.19 -7.91 -15.44
N SER A 72 1.53 -7.66 -16.70
CA SER A 72 1.00 -6.54 -17.47
C SER A 72 -0.45 -6.79 -17.90
N TYR A 73 -0.87 -8.05 -18.03
CA TYR A 73 -2.21 -8.38 -18.47
C TYR A 73 -3.25 -8.08 -17.38
N PRO A 74 -4.47 -7.66 -17.76
CA PRO A 74 -5.56 -7.48 -16.82
C PRO A 74 -5.94 -8.80 -16.13
N SER A 75 -6.38 -8.70 -14.89
CA SER A 75 -6.95 -9.84 -14.16
C SER A 75 -8.24 -10.30 -14.83
N SER A 76 -8.54 -11.62 -14.77
CA SER A 76 -9.83 -12.19 -15.20
C SER A 76 -11.03 -11.47 -14.59
N ARG A 77 -10.91 -10.99 -13.34
CA ARG A 77 -11.93 -10.18 -12.67
C ARG A 77 -12.11 -8.81 -13.33
N GLN A 78 -11.03 -8.16 -13.75
CA GLN A 78 -11.11 -6.89 -14.47
C GLN A 78 -11.76 -7.10 -15.84
N VAL A 79 -11.37 -8.14 -16.56
CA VAL A 79 -11.97 -8.49 -17.87
C VAL A 79 -13.47 -8.73 -17.73
N ALA A 80 -13.90 -9.59 -16.80
CA ALA A 80 -15.33 -9.86 -16.59
C ALA A 80 -16.13 -8.59 -16.20
N PHE A 81 -15.52 -7.68 -15.43
CA PHE A 81 -16.15 -6.41 -15.11
C PHE A 81 -16.25 -5.49 -16.33
N ALA A 82 -15.19 -5.40 -17.12
CA ALA A 82 -15.20 -4.64 -18.37
C ALA A 82 -16.23 -5.19 -19.37
N GLU A 83 -16.33 -6.51 -19.52
CA GLU A 83 -17.32 -7.19 -20.38
C GLU A 83 -18.75 -6.89 -19.93
N ARG A 84 -19.02 -6.87 -18.61
CA ARG A 84 -20.32 -6.47 -18.09
C ARG A 84 -20.66 -5.03 -18.47
N ILE A 85 -19.70 -4.11 -18.37
CA ILE A 85 -19.88 -2.71 -18.77
C ILE A 85 -20.12 -2.60 -20.27
N ALA A 86 -19.30 -3.28 -21.08
CA ALA A 86 -19.41 -3.36 -22.53
C ALA A 86 -20.80 -3.82 -22.97
N ARG A 87 -21.33 -4.88 -22.33
CA ARG A 87 -22.67 -5.39 -22.59
C ARG A 87 -23.76 -4.38 -22.25
N ILE A 88 -23.67 -3.71 -21.09
CA ILE A 88 -24.66 -2.70 -20.67
C ILE A 88 -24.65 -1.49 -21.60
N LYS A 89 -23.45 -1.00 -21.97
CA LYS A 89 -23.28 0.17 -22.83
C LYS A 89 -23.33 -0.13 -24.32
N ARG A 90 -23.47 -1.40 -24.71
CA ARG A 90 -23.42 -1.89 -26.10
C ARG A 90 -22.19 -1.36 -26.86
N ARG A 91 -21.03 -1.47 -26.21
CA ARG A 91 -19.73 -1.04 -26.76
C ARG A 91 -18.73 -2.16 -26.61
N ASP A 92 -17.82 -2.27 -27.56
CA ASP A 92 -16.72 -3.22 -27.49
C ASP A 92 -15.56 -2.69 -26.65
N ILE A 93 -14.79 -3.62 -26.09
CA ILE A 93 -13.56 -3.33 -25.36
C ILE A 93 -12.41 -3.30 -26.38
N PRO A 94 -11.62 -2.22 -26.43
CA PRO A 94 -10.44 -2.14 -27.29
C PRO A 94 -9.44 -3.27 -27.02
N ARG A 95 -8.80 -3.80 -28.05
CA ARG A 95 -7.89 -4.96 -27.94
C ARG A 95 -6.67 -4.67 -27.07
N GLU A 96 -6.24 -3.43 -27.03
CA GLU A 96 -5.09 -2.94 -26.26
C GLU A 96 -5.35 -3.09 -24.76
N CYS A 97 -6.61 -2.99 -24.32
CA CYS A 97 -6.99 -3.17 -22.92
C CYS A 97 -6.69 -4.60 -22.43
N PHE A 98 -6.74 -5.61 -23.31
CA PHE A 98 -6.42 -6.99 -22.94
C PHE A 98 -4.93 -7.26 -22.78
N GLN A 99 -4.07 -6.34 -23.21
CA GLN A 99 -2.62 -6.47 -23.11
C GLN A 99 -2.06 -5.71 -21.89
N ASP A 100 -2.75 -4.65 -21.45
CA ASP A 100 -2.34 -3.81 -20.33
C ASP A 100 -3.49 -3.58 -19.32
N LYS A 101 -3.26 -4.02 -18.09
CA LYS A 101 -4.17 -3.85 -16.95
C LYS A 101 -4.48 -2.40 -16.62
N THR A 102 -3.55 -1.48 -16.89
CA THR A 102 -3.72 -0.05 -16.65
C THR A 102 -4.64 0.57 -17.70
N LEU A 103 -4.51 0.16 -18.96
CA LEU A 103 -5.45 0.55 -20.03
C LEU A 103 -6.85 -0.01 -19.74
N MET A 104 -6.94 -1.28 -19.32
CA MET A 104 -8.20 -1.87 -18.89
C MET A 104 -8.85 -1.09 -17.74
N ALA A 105 -8.07 -0.73 -16.71
CA ALA A 105 -8.57 0.05 -15.58
C ALA A 105 -9.10 1.42 -16.02
N ARG A 106 -8.34 2.16 -16.85
CA ARG A 106 -8.76 3.45 -17.39
C ARG A 106 -10.05 3.34 -18.21
N TRP A 107 -10.16 2.31 -19.03
CA TRP A 107 -11.38 2.06 -19.82
C TRP A 107 -12.57 1.76 -18.92
N ILE A 108 -12.39 0.93 -17.89
CA ILE A 108 -13.43 0.61 -16.89
C ILE A 108 -13.89 1.89 -16.19
N ASP A 109 -12.97 2.72 -15.71
CA ASP A 109 -13.30 3.93 -14.96
C ASP A 109 -14.05 4.95 -15.81
N GLY A 110 -13.65 5.13 -17.08
CA GLY A 110 -14.36 5.98 -18.04
C GLY A 110 -15.75 5.44 -18.42
N ASN A 111 -15.95 4.13 -18.36
CA ASN A 111 -17.19 3.48 -18.77
C ASN A 111 -18.06 2.98 -17.61
N LYS A 112 -17.70 3.29 -16.36
CA LYS A 112 -18.44 2.85 -15.17
C LYS A 112 -19.93 3.23 -15.29
N PRO A 113 -20.86 2.29 -15.00
CA PRO A 113 -22.29 2.59 -15.00
C PRO A 113 -22.55 3.61 -13.89
N ARG A 114 -23.22 4.72 -14.25
CA ARG A 114 -23.73 5.72 -13.30
C ARG A 114 -25.13 5.32 -12.86
#